data_AF-A0A4R2JEZ6-F1
#
_entry.id   AF-A0A4R2JEZ6-F1
#
_cell.length_a   1.000
_cell.length_b   1.000
_cell.length_c   1.000
_cell.angle_alpha   90.00
_cell.angle_beta   90.00
_cell.angle_gamma   90.00
#
_symmetry.space_group_name_H-M   'P 1'
#
loop_
_entity.id
_entity.type
_entity.pdbx_description
1 polymer ?
#
loop_
_entity_poly.entity_id
_entity_poly.type
_entity_poly.pdbx_seq_one_letter_code
_entity_poly.pdbx_strand_id
1 'polypeptide(L)'
;MTNKLLMPNDAVRQADIRRPDGTTRRYTGSIVTPADAHDERALREYGATPAGLGTWATSRGRRCTDCGFAAYFVTCGRCGGHCPKET
;
A
#
# COMPACT_ATOMS: atom_id res chain seq x y z
N MET A 1 -12.66 4.52 6.05
CA MET A 1 -11.41 3.72 6.12
C MET A 1 -10.33 4.63 6.66
N THR A 2 -9.75 4.32 7.82
CA THR A 2 -8.67 5.14 8.38
C THR A 2 -7.41 4.87 7.58
N ASN A 3 -6.92 5.88 6.85
CA ASN A 3 -5.71 5.75 6.05
C ASN A 3 -4.51 5.64 6.98
N LYS A 4 -3.79 4.50 6.91
CA LYS A 4 -2.45 4.41 7.50
C LYS A 4 -1.53 5.35 6.73
N LEU A 5 -0.70 6.12 7.43
CA LEU A 5 0.26 7.03 6.83
C LEU A 5 1.68 6.54 7.08
N LEU A 6 2.52 6.60 6.04
CA LEU A 6 3.96 6.43 6.09
C LEU A 6 4.60 7.77 6.45
N MET A 7 5.45 7.77 7.46
CA MET A 7 6.23 8.93 7.88
C MET A 7 7.27 9.32 6.81
N PRO A 8 7.52 10.62 6.63
CA PRO A 8 8.44 11.10 5.60
C PRO A 8 9.83 10.50 5.76
N ASN A 9 10.35 9.97 4.65
CA ASN A 9 11.70 9.42 4.48
C ASN A 9 12.13 8.28 5.43
N ASP A 10 11.23 7.63 6.17
CA ASP A 10 11.53 6.56 7.15
C ASP A 10 12.51 6.97 8.29
N ALA A 11 13.03 8.20 8.23
CA ALA A 11 13.92 8.82 9.20
C ALA A 11 13.12 9.44 10.35
N VAL A 12 11.92 9.93 10.07
CA VAL A 12 11.02 10.43 11.11
C VAL A 12 10.36 9.26 11.82
N ARG A 13 10.76 9.05 13.08
CA ARG A 13 10.23 7.99 13.96
C ARG A 13 9.21 8.51 14.96
N GLN A 14 9.06 9.82 15.08
CA GLN A 14 8.16 10.47 16.00
C GLN A 14 7.68 11.80 15.42
N ALA A 15 6.37 12.04 15.50
CA ALA A 15 5.75 13.32 15.18
C ALA A 15 4.83 13.74 16.33
N ASP A 16 5.00 14.98 16.80
CA ASP A 16 4.18 15.59 17.83
C ASP A 16 3.24 16.61 17.17
N ILE A 17 1.94 16.29 17.09
CA ILE A 17 0.92 17.14 16.45
C ILE A 17 0.24 18.00 17.51
N ARG A 18 0.36 19.32 17.37
CA ARG A 18 -0.35 20.27 18.23
C ARG A 18 -1.78 20.45 17.76
N ARG A 19 -2.73 20.33 18.67
CA ARG A 19 -4.16 20.42 18.41
C ARG A 19 -4.72 21.81 18.76
N PRO A 20 -5.89 22.17 18.20
CA PRO A 20 -6.53 23.44 18.50
C PRO A 20 -6.91 23.61 19.98
N ASP A 21 -7.15 22.50 20.69
CA ASP A 21 -7.41 22.48 22.14
C ASP A 21 -6.16 22.71 23.01
N GLY A 22 -5.00 22.95 22.38
CA GLY A 22 -3.72 23.17 23.05
C GLY A 22 -3.01 21.89 23.48
N THR A 23 -3.63 20.71 23.30
CA THR A 23 -2.99 19.42 23.57
C THR A 23 -2.05 19.02 22.45
N THR A 24 -1.09 18.16 22.77
CA THR A 24 -0.18 17.57 21.77
C THR A 24 -0.41 16.07 21.73
N ARG A 25 -0.64 15.53 20.53
CA ARG A 25 -0.71 14.10 20.31
C ARG A 25 0.55 13.59 19.63
N ARG A 26 1.18 12.62 20.27
CA ARG A 26 2.38 11.97 19.77
C ARG A 26 2.04 10.75 18.92
N TYR A 27 2.64 10.68 17.75
CA TYR A 27 2.65 9.51 16.86
C TYR A 27 4.07 8.96 16.76
N THR A 28 4.25 7.67 16.99
CA THR A 28 5.55 6.99 16.91
C THR A 28 5.51 5.83 15.92
N GLY A 29 6.63 5.61 15.24
CA GLY A 29 6.78 4.56 14.23
C GLY A 29 6.87 5.10 12.80
N SER A 30 7.29 4.24 11.88
CA SER A 30 7.39 4.58 10.45
C SER A 30 6.02 4.60 9.76
N ILE A 31 5.05 3.81 10.26
CA ILE A 31 3.67 3.81 9.79
C ILE A 31 2.76 4.10 10.97
N VAL A 32 1.93 5.14 10.85
CA VAL A 32 1.04 5.60 11.91
C VAL A 32 -0.41 5.59 11.43
N THR A 33 -1.33 5.42 12.36
CA THR A 33 -2.77 5.52 12.09
C THR A 33 -3.27 6.81 12.73
N PRO A 34 -3.64 7.84 11.94
CA PRO A 34 -4.19 9.08 12.48
C PRO A 34 -5.47 8.80 13.25
N ALA A 35 -5.66 9.49 14.37
CA ALA A 35 -6.84 9.32 15.19
C ALA A 35 -8.07 10.07 14.65
N ASP A 36 -7.85 11.14 13.89
CA ASP A 36 -8.90 11.98 13.29
C ASP A 36 -8.38 12.74 12.06
N ALA A 37 -9.30 13.44 11.38
CA ALA A 37 -9.01 14.15 10.13
C ALA A 37 -8.07 15.36 10.31
N HIS A 38 -8.05 15.97 11.50
CA HIS A 38 -7.13 17.07 11.78
C HIS A 38 -5.69 16.56 11.82
N ASP A 39 -5.46 15.48 12.57
CA ASP A 39 -4.14 14.86 12.66
C ASP A 39 -3.70 14.28 11.31
N GLU A 40 -4.61 13.67 10.54
CA GLU A 40 -4.31 13.20 9.18
C GLU A 40 -3.84 14.36 8.28
N ARG A 41 -4.53 15.51 8.32
CA ARG A 41 -4.14 16.69 7.54
C ARG A 41 -2.78 17.22 7.97
N ALA A 42 -2.55 17.38 9.27
CA ALA A 42 -1.29 17.90 9.80
C ALA A 42 -0.10 16.97 9.49
N LEU A 43 -0.28 15.64 9.58
CA LEU A 43 0.74 14.67 9.19
C LEU A 43 1.04 14.73 7.69
N ARG A 44 0.02 14.92 6.84
CA ARG A 44 0.21 15.09 5.37
C ARG A 44 0.92 16.40 5.02
N GLU A 45 0.59 17.50 5.68
CA GLU A 45 1.30 18.79 5.53
C GLU A 45 2.78 18.66 5.92
N TYR A 46 3.07 17.83 6.91
CA TYR A 46 4.45 17.49 7.31
C TYR A 46 5.16 16.53 6.32
N GLY A 47 4.46 16.00 5.32
CA GLY A 47 5.01 15.12 4.28
C GLY A 47 4.73 13.63 4.46
N ALA A 48 3.84 13.25 5.38
CA ALA A 48 3.39 11.86 5.47
C ALA A 48 2.52 11.48 4.27
N THR A 49 2.72 10.27 3.74
CA THR A 49 2.01 9.79 2.55
C THR A 49 1.11 8.61 2.90
N PRO A 50 0.04 8.32 2.14
CA PRO A 50 -0.73 7.11 2.35
C PRO A 50 0.18 5.88 2.28
N ALA A 51 0.20 5.09 3.34
CA ALA A 51 0.93 3.83 3.35
C ALA A 51 0.25 2.92 2.31
N GLY A 52 0.99 2.56 1.25
CA GLY A 52 0.56 1.66 0.17
C GLY A 52 0.34 0.21 0.62
N LEU A 53 -0.24 0.03 1.81
CA LEU A 53 -0.64 -1.24 2.42
C LEU A 53 -2.01 -1.72 1.88
N GLY A 54 -2.58 -1.02 0.90
CA GLY A 54 -3.71 -1.52 0.14
C GLY A 54 -3.25 -2.74 -0.65
N THR A 55 -3.92 -3.87 -0.40
CA THR A 55 -3.82 -5.17 -1.09
C THR A 55 -2.94 -5.12 -2.32
N TRP A 56 -1.74 -5.71 -2.23
CA TRP A 56 -1.00 -6.04 -3.44
C TRP A 56 -1.96 -6.85 -4.30
N ALA A 57 -2.32 -6.32 -5.47
CA ALA A 57 -2.91 -7.16 -6.49
C ALA A 57 -1.83 -8.20 -6.81
N THR A 58 -1.88 -9.34 -6.14
CA THR A 58 -1.08 -10.49 -6.53
C THR A 58 -1.60 -10.87 -7.90
N SER A 59 -0.96 -10.35 -8.94
CA SER A 59 -1.23 -10.79 -10.30
C SER A 59 -0.80 -12.24 -10.36
N ARG A 60 -1.74 -13.16 -10.08
CA ARG A 60 -1.53 -14.59 -10.30
C ARG A 60 -1.22 -14.78 -11.78
N GLY A 61 -0.17 -15.55 -12.05
CA GLY A 61 0.20 -15.94 -13.40
C GLY A 61 -0.91 -16.75 -14.07
N ARG A 62 -0.72 -17.04 -15.34
CA ARG A 62 -1.55 -17.95 -16.12
C ARG A 62 -0.73 -19.18 -16.44
N ARG A 63 -1.38 -20.34 -16.59
CA ARG A 63 -0.70 -21.56 -17.01
C ARG A 63 -1.37 -22.13 -18.24
N CYS A 64 -0.57 -22.41 -19.27
CA CYS A 64 -1.06 -23.05 -20.48
C CYS A 64 -1.53 -24.48 -20.18
N THR A 65 -2.75 -24.82 -20.60
CA THR A 65 -3.32 -26.17 -20.42
C THR A 65 -2.64 -27.22 -21.28
N ASP A 66 -2.05 -26.80 -22.40
CA ASP A 66 -1.57 -27.73 -23.44
C ASP A 66 -0.10 -28.12 -23.26
N CYS A 67 0.73 -27.20 -22.75
CA CYS A 67 2.17 -27.42 -22.58
C CYS A 67 2.69 -27.11 -21.17
N GLY A 68 1.83 -26.70 -20.24
CA GLY A 68 2.19 -26.40 -18.85
C GLY A 68 3.03 -25.13 -18.65
N PHE A 69 3.31 -24.36 -19.70
CA PHE A 69 4.10 -23.13 -19.63
C PHE A 69 3.39 -22.04 -18.81
N ALA A 70 4.13 -21.42 -17.89
CA ALA A 70 3.64 -20.26 -17.13
C ALA A 70 3.76 -19.00 -17.99
N ALA A 71 2.66 -18.27 -18.13
CA ALA A 71 2.55 -17.06 -18.94
C ALA A 71 1.86 -15.94 -18.14
N TYR A 72 2.07 -14.69 -18.53
CA TYR A 72 1.29 -13.56 -18.01
C TYR A 72 0.15 -13.14 -18.95
N PHE A 73 0.08 -13.75 -20.13
CA PHE A 73 -0.87 -13.45 -21.20
C PHE A 73 -1.87 -14.60 -21.43
N VAL A 74 -3.01 -14.28 -22.05
CA VAL A 74 -4.09 -15.25 -22.33
C VAL A 74 -3.67 -16.31 -23.36
N THR A 75 -2.70 -15.98 -24.23
CA THR A 75 -2.20 -16.86 -25.28
C THR A 75 -0.77 -17.29 -24.98
N CYS A 76 -0.50 -18.59 -25.09
CA CYS A 76 0.83 -19.16 -24.86
C CYS A 76 1.79 -18.77 -25.99
N GLY A 77 2.88 -18.05 -25.67
CA GLY A 77 3.92 -17.71 -26.64
C GLY A 77 4.72 -18.91 -27.16
N ARG A 78 4.58 -20.10 -26.54
CA ARG A 78 5.31 -21.32 -26.92
C ARG A 78 4.53 -22.22 -27.87
N CYS A 79 3.25 -22.47 -27.58
CA CYS A 79 2.42 -23.42 -28.34
C CYS A 79 1.15 -22.80 -28.94
N GLY A 80 0.89 -21.50 -28.71
CA GLY A 80 -0.34 -20.83 -29.17
C GLY A 80 -1.61 -21.17 -28.38
N GLY A 81 -1.53 -22.11 -27.43
CA GLY A 81 -2.64 -22.56 -26.59
C GLY A 81 -3.20 -21.52 -25.62
N HIS A 82 -4.34 -21.82 -25.01
CA HIS A 82 -5.01 -20.93 -24.05
C HIS A 82 -4.39 -21.06 -22.64
N CYS A 83 -4.16 -19.91 -22.00
CA CYS A 83 -3.59 -19.81 -20.64
C CYS A 83 -4.62 -19.20 -19.68
N PRO A 84 -5.45 -20.01 -19.00
CA PRO A 84 -6.32 -19.53 -17.93
C PRO A 84 -5.50 -18.98 -16.75
N LYS A 85 -6.10 -18.05 -15.98
CA LYS A 85 -5.50 -17.56 -14.73
C LYS A 85 -5.38 -18.73 -13.74
N GLU A 86 -4.21 -18.86 -13.12
CA GLU A 86 -4.01 -19.78 -12.00
C GLU A 86 -4.84 -19.28 -10.81
N THR A 87 -5.61 -20.20 -10.23
CA THR A 87 -6.55 -19.91 -9.14
C THR A 87 -5.84 -19.75 -7.80
#